data_AF-A0A227F985-F1
#
_entry.id   AF-A0A227F985-F1
#
_cell.length_a   1.000
_cell.length_b   1.000
_cell.length_c   1.000
_cell.angle_alpha   90.00
_cell.angle_beta   90.00
_cell.angle_gamma   90.00
#
_symmetry.space_group_name_H-M   'P 1'
#
loop_
_entity.id
_entity.type
_entity.pdbx_description
1 polymer ?
#
loop_
_entity_poly.entity_id
_entity_poly.type
_entity_poly.pdbx_seq_one_letter_code
_entity_poly.pdbx_strand_id
1 'polypeptide(L)' 'KVESWKRHNKGMVAKLEGMDVREDAHLMTNFEIAIDPAVLPELSEDEFYWRELFGMHVVTTKGYDLG' A
#
# COMPACT_ATOMS: atom_id res chain seq x y z
N LYS A 1 -5.21 -12.90 -7.92
CA LYS A 1 -5.72 -11.66 -8.55
C LYS A 1 -7.04 -11.29 -7.87
N VAL A 2 -7.40 -10.00 -7.81
CA VAL A 2 -8.68 -9.56 -7.21
C VAL A 2 -9.80 -9.80 -8.21
N GLU A 3 -10.81 -10.57 -7.82
CA GLU A 3 -12.00 -10.86 -8.63
C GLU A 3 -13.06 -9.76 -8.50
N SER A 4 -13.34 -9.33 -7.27
CA SER A 4 -14.26 -8.24 -6.98
C SER A 4 -13.94 -7.59 -5.64
N TRP A 5 -14.40 -6.37 -5.40
CA TRP A 5 -14.25 -5.72 -4.11
C TRP A 5 -15.42 -4.77 -3.83
N LYS A 6 -15.65 -4.48 -2.55
CA LYS A 6 -16.65 -3.51 -2.10
C LYS A 6 -16.24 -2.83 -0.80
N ARG A 7 -16.81 -1.65 -0.55
CA ARG A 7 -16.76 -1.02 0.78
C ARG A 7 -17.78 -1.69 1.70
N HIS A 8 -17.39 -1.92 2.94
CA HIS A 8 -18.26 -2.45 3.99
C HIS A 8 -17.98 -1.71 5.30
N ASN A 9 -18.94 -0.88 5.72
CA ASN A 9 -18.77 0.06 6.83
C ASN A 9 -17.53 0.95 6.65
N LYS A 10 -16.58 0.90 7.59
CA LYS A 10 -15.32 1.66 7.56
C LYS A 10 -14.16 0.88 6.91
N GLY A 11 -14.42 -0.30 6.34
CA GLY A 11 -13.40 -1.17 5.75
C GLY A 11 -13.65 -1.48 4.27
N MET A 12 -12.71 -2.18 3.67
CA MET A 12 -12.82 -2.79 2.34
C MET A 12 -12.84 -4.31 2.46
N VAL A 13 -13.62 -4.95 1.59
CA VAL A 13 -13.67 -6.40 1.45
C VAL A 13 -13.39 -6.72 -0.01
N ALA A 14 -12.43 -7.61 -0.25
CA ALA A 14 -12.05 -8.07 -1.57
C ALA A 14 -12.24 -9.60 -1.67
N LYS A 15 -12.75 -10.06 -2.82
CA LYS A 15 -12.75 -11.46 -3.22
C LYS A 15 -11.54 -11.69 -4.12
N LEU A 16 -10.70 -12.66 -3.76
CA LEU A 16 -9.57 -13.09 -4.58
C LEU A 16 -10.01 -14.27 -5.45
N GLU A 17 -9.55 -14.29 -6.69
CA GLU A 17 -9.80 -15.40 -7.62
C GLU A 17 -9.27 -16.71 -7.03
N GLY A 18 -10.09 -17.76 -7.05
CA GLY A 18 -9.76 -19.10 -6.53
C GLY A 18 -10.01 -19.29 -5.03
N MET A 19 -10.58 -18.30 -4.33
CA MET A 19 -11.00 -18.40 -2.93
C MET A 19 -12.52 -18.38 -2.84
N ASP A 20 -13.14 -19.55 -3.03
CA ASP A 20 -14.60 -19.67 -3.11
C ASP A 20 -15.24 -20.15 -1.80
N VAL A 21 -14.44 -20.67 -0.87
CA VAL A 21 -14.90 -21.09 0.45
C VAL A 21 -14.30 -20.25 1.59
N ARG A 22 -14.95 -20.27 2.74
CA ARG A 22 -14.59 -19.44 3.90
C ARG A 22 -13.21 -19.83 4.46
N GLU A 23 -12.90 -21.11 4.43
CA GLU A 23 -11.69 -21.73 4.95
C GLU A 23 -10.45 -21.21 4.22
N ASP A 24 -10.53 -21.07 2.89
CA ASP A 24 -9.47 -20.49 2.07
C ASP A 24 -9.16 -19.06 2.53
N ALA A 25 -10.21 -18.24 2.69
CA ALA A 25 -10.06 -16.86 3.15
C ALA A 25 -9.46 -16.79 4.56
N HIS A 26 -9.78 -17.76 5.43
CA HIS A 26 -9.25 -17.81 6.78
C HIS A 26 -7.73 -18.05 6.81
N LEU A 27 -7.20 -18.87 5.90
CA LEU A 27 -5.76 -19.13 5.80
C LEU A 27 -4.95 -17.86 5.47
N MET A 28 -5.57 -16.87 4.82
CA MET A 28 -4.94 -15.60 4.47
C MET A 28 -5.09 -14.53 5.56
N THR A 29 -5.66 -14.87 6.71
CA THR A 29 -5.81 -13.92 7.82
C THR A 29 -4.43 -13.46 8.30
N ASN A 30 -4.24 -12.16 8.50
CA ASN A 30 -2.98 -11.52 8.91
C ASN A 30 -1.84 -11.55 7.89
N PHE A 31 -2.11 -11.94 6.64
CA PHE A 31 -1.12 -11.79 5.59
C PHE A 31 -0.95 -10.33 5.21
N GLU A 32 0.30 -9.94 4.94
CA GLU A 32 0.62 -8.63 4.38
C GLU A 32 0.26 -8.60 2.89
N ILE A 33 -0.25 -7.45 2.45
CA ILE A 33 -0.55 -7.21 1.04
C ILE A 33 0.48 -6.22 0.53
N ALA A 34 1.24 -6.65 -0.48
CA ALA A 34 2.22 -5.81 -1.18
C ALA A 34 1.84 -5.67 -2.66
N ILE A 35 2.26 -4.56 -3.25
CA ILE A 35 2.18 -4.31 -4.70
C ILE A 35 3.56 -4.01 -5.23
N ASP A 36 3.78 -4.24 -6.52
CA ASP A 36 5.01 -3.82 -7.16
C ASP A 36 5.09 -2.28 -7.14
N PRO A 37 6.16 -1.71 -6.57
CA PRO A 37 6.52 -0.30 -6.75
C PRO A 37 6.21 0.30 -8.14
N ALA A 38 6.51 -0.45 -9.21
CA ALA A 38 6.42 0.01 -10.59
C ALA A 38 4.99 0.09 -11.13
N VAL A 39 3.99 -0.47 -10.42
CA VAL A 39 2.58 -0.35 -10.82
C VAL A 39 1.85 0.82 -10.18
N LEU A 40 2.54 1.57 -9.30
CA LEU A 40 2.01 2.79 -8.73
C LEU A 40 1.83 3.86 -9.83
N PRO A 41 0.73 4.63 -9.81
CA PRO A 41 0.57 5.77 -10.70
C PRO A 41 1.73 6.76 -10.60
N GLU A 42 2.11 7.37 -11.72
CA GLU A 42 3.01 8.53 -11.69
C GLU A 42 2.31 9.69 -10.96
N LEU A 43 3.05 10.31 -10.05
CA LEU A 43 2.62 11.48 -9.30
C LEU A 43 3.00 12.77 -10.06
N SER A 44 2.37 13.88 -9.67
CA SER A 44 2.80 15.20 -10.16
C SER A 44 4.18 15.56 -9.60
N GLU A 45 4.88 16.52 -10.22
CA GLU A 45 6.26 16.91 -9.81
C GLU A 45 6.36 17.36 -8.34
N ASP A 46 5.24 17.78 -7.74
CA ASP A 46 5.15 18.28 -6.38
C ASP A 46 4.69 17.20 -5.36
N GLU A 47 4.48 15.97 -5.82
CA GLU A 47 3.92 14.87 -5.03
C GLU A 47 4.87 13.67 -4.98
N PHE A 48 4.99 13.08 -3.79
CA PHE A 48 5.85 11.91 -3.55
C PHE A 48 5.10 10.84 -2.77
N TYR A 49 5.37 9.58 -3.07
CA TYR A 49 4.90 8.51 -2.21
C TYR A 49 5.68 8.53 -0.90
N TRP A 50 5.00 8.41 0.23
CA TRP A 50 5.65 8.35 1.55
C TRP A 50 6.77 7.32 1.63
N ARG A 51 6.62 6.19 0.95
CA ARG A 51 7.64 5.14 0.86
C ARG A 51 9.00 5.65 0.32
N GLU A 52 8.98 6.65 -0.55
CA GLU A 52 10.16 7.26 -1.18
C GLU A 52 10.86 8.24 -0.24
N LEU A 53 10.13 8.74 0.77
CA LEU A 53 10.67 9.62 1.80
C LEU A 53 11.42 8.84 2.89
N PHE A 54 11.21 7.53 3.00
CA PHE A 54 11.94 6.72 4.00
C PHE A 54 13.44 6.69 3.68
N GLY A 55 14.25 7.01 4.69
CA GLY A 55 15.71 7.03 4.56
C GLY A 55 16.26 8.30 3.90
N MET A 56 15.41 9.28 3.56
CA MET A 56 15.88 10.60 3.17
C MET A 56 16.39 11.37 4.40
N HIS A 57 17.44 12.18 4.19
CA HIS A 57 17.98 13.08 5.20
C HIS A 57 17.30 14.44 5.13
N VAL A 58 16.84 14.94 6.28
CA VAL A 58 16.20 16.24 6.37
C VAL A 58 17.24 17.29 6.71
N VAL A 59 17.54 18.19 5.76
CA VAL A 59 18.43 19.33 5.98
C VAL A 59 17.66 20.64 6.01
N THR A 60 17.99 21.50 6.97
CA THR A 60 17.44 22.86 7.03
C THR A 60 18.08 23.76 5.95
N THR A 61 17.42 24.87 5.63
CA THR A 61 17.95 25.89 4.69
C THR A 61 19.26 26.55 5.15
N LYS A 62 19.66 26.33 6.41
CA LYS A 62 20.93 26.78 6.99
C LYS A 62 22.02 25.72 6.96
N GLY A 63 21.76 24.56 6.34
CA GLY A 63 22.71 23.45 6.23
C GLY A 63 22.84 22.58 7.48
N TYR A 64 21.92 22.74 8.45
CA TYR A 64 21.87 21.87 9.62
C TYR A 64 21.08 20.60 9.32
N ASP A 65 21.70 19.43 9.54
CA ASP A 65 21.13 18.10 9.37
C ASP A 65 20.25 17.72 10.58
N LEU A 66 19.01 17.31 10.31
CA LEU A 66 18.02 16.91 11.31
C LEU A 66 17.83 15.38 11.37
N GLY A 67 18.53 14.62 10.53
CA GLY A 67 18.32 13.18 10.36
C GLY A 67 17.54 12.86 9.11
#